data_AF-A0A7S1G890-F1
#
_entry.id   AF-A0A7S1G890-F1
#
_cell.length_a   1.000
_cell.length_b   1.000
_cell.length_c   1.000
_cell.angle_alpha   90.00
_cell.angle_beta   90.00
_cell.angle_gamma   90.00
#
_symmetry.space_group_name_H-M   'P 1'
#
loop_
_entity.id
_entity.type
_entity.pdbx_description
1 polymer ?
#
loop_
_entity_poly.entity_id
_entity_poly.type
_entity_poly.pdbx_seq_one_letter_code
_entity_poly.pdbx_strand_id
1 'polypeptide(L)'
;GTRRRTMAAEFDPKHHVVDNSVSVAQLDCTTAFAGLTPQERLYAHYIGRASWEGAKICLLQCSAESPAIFALLQRLFAAQSAAALGEAAAKAGVDADDVKAFVVYAAAFYSNCGNYRSFGDSKIIPGCSQEAFTAIVKASAAYAADAAAVDALLADVGDLIFDLSPRLRGLGLGADKGVSAYYSSNVTLEDAQLVQRFMDGRHLSAYNTRLFKDADGNFELRQGGARGGGG
;
A
#
# COMPACT_ATOMS: atom_id res chain seq x y z
N GLY A 1 45.83 16.41 1.63
CA GLY A 1 44.38 16.67 1.53
C GLY A 1 43.73 15.54 0.78
N THR A 2 43.24 14.53 1.48
CA THR A 2 42.68 13.32 0.87
C THR A 2 41.17 13.47 0.83
N ARG A 3 40.60 13.79 -0.33
CA ARG A 3 39.15 13.81 -0.53
C ARG A 3 38.62 12.39 -0.37
N ARG A 4 37.93 12.10 0.74
CA ARG A 4 37.04 10.94 0.83
C ARG A 4 35.92 11.17 -0.19
N ARG A 5 35.96 10.44 -1.31
CA ARG A 5 34.77 10.18 -2.12
C ARG A 5 33.85 9.31 -1.25
N THR A 6 32.78 9.88 -0.74
CA THR A 6 31.61 9.12 -0.31
C THR A 6 31.09 8.41 -1.56
N MET A 7 31.34 7.11 -1.68
CA MET A 7 30.61 6.30 -2.66
C MET A 7 29.16 6.27 -2.19
N ALA A 8 28.24 6.81 -2.99
CA ALA A 8 26.82 6.50 -2.81
C ALA A 8 26.68 4.97 -2.92
N ALA A 9 25.98 4.35 -1.98
CA ALA A 9 25.71 2.92 -2.04
C ALA A 9 25.03 2.62 -3.38
N GLU A 10 25.50 1.58 -4.08
CA GLU A 10 24.90 1.10 -5.31
C GLU A 10 23.47 0.64 -5.02
N PHE A 11 22.54 0.94 -5.94
CA PHE A 11 21.15 0.58 -5.78
C PHE A 11 20.98 -0.94 -5.93
N ASP A 12 20.52 -1.61 -4.87
CA ASP A 12 20.14 -3.02 -4.90
C ASP A 12 18.61 -3.17 -4.80
N PRO A 13 17.93 -3.65 -5.86
CA PRO A 13 16.49 -3.94 -5.84
C PRO A 13 16.05 -4.88 -4.72
N LYS A 14 16.95 -5.73 -4.19
CA LYS A 14 16.62 -6.67 -3.11
C LYS A 14 16.15 -5.97 -1.83
N HIS A 15 16.54 -4.71 -1.60
CA HIS A 15 16.04 -3.93 -0.46
C HIS A 15 14.54 -3.62 -0.55
N HIS A 16 13.96 -3.70 -1.74
CA HIS A 16 12.54 -3.51 -2.00
C HIS A 16 11.73 -4.81 -1.96
N VAL A 17 12.38 -5.96 -1.78
CA VAL A 17 11.72 -7.27 -1.68
C VAL A 17 11.59 -7.68 -0.21
N VAL A 18 10.50 -8.37 0.14
CA VAL A 18 10.39 -9.07 1.43
C VAL A 18 10.81 -10.51 1.22
N ASP A 19 11.81 -10.96 1.96
CA ASP A 19 12.40 -12.28 1.80
C ASP A 19 11.40 -13.41 2.10
N ASN A 20 11.48 -14.51 1.36
CA ASN A 20 10.64 -15.69 1.56
C ASN A 20 10.80 -16.34 2.95
N SER A 21 11.88 -16.03 3.67
CA SER A 21 12.13 -16.46 5.05
C SER A 21 11.62 -15.49 6.12
N VAL A 22 10.91 -14.41 5.73
CA VAL A 22 10.36 -13.43 6.68
C VAL A 22 9.57 -14.12 7.80
N SER A 23 9.82 -13.69 9.03
CA SER A 23 9.09 -14.21 10.18
C SER A 23 7.68 -13.65 10.22
N VAL A 24 6.72 -14.53 10.51
CA VAL A 24 5.32 -14.18 10.75
C VAL A 24 4.98 -14.66 12.16
N ALA A 25 4.47 -13.76 12.98
CA ALA A 25 4.01 -14.06 14.32
C ALA A 25 2.51 -13.78 14.43
N GLN A 26 1.76 -14.74 14.95
CA GLN A 26 0.35 -14.56 15.25
C GLN A 26 0.19 -13.87 16.59
N LEU A 27 -0.55 -12.76 16.61
CA LEU A 27 -0.95 -12.11 17.87
C LEU A 27 -1.97 -13.00 18.58
N ASP A 28 -1.58 -13.56 19.73
CA ASP A 28 -2.51 -14.32 20.59
C ASP A 28 -3.24 -13.37 21.53
N CYS A 29 -4.55 -13.25 21.32
CA CYS A 29 -5.46 -12.50 22.19
C CYS A 29 -6.53 -13.39 22.84
N THR A 30 -6.38 -14.72 22.79
CA THR A 30 -7.42 -15.68 23.21
C THR A 30 -7.80 -15.51 24.68
N THR A 31 -6.82 -15.49 25.58
CA THR A 31 -7.03 -15.33 27.02
C THR A 31 -7.65 -13.97 27.35
N ALA A 32 -7.14 -12.90 26.74
CA ALA A 32 -7.66 -11.55 26.95
C ALA A 32 -9.12 -11.43 26.47
N PHE A 33 -9.45 -11.97 25.30
CA PHE A 33 -10.80 -11.93 24.74
C PHE A 33 -11.78 -12.81 25.53
N ALA A 34 -11.34 -13.97 26.03
CA ALA A 34 -12.17 -14.83 26.88
C ALA A 34 -12.59 -14.15 28.18
N GLY A 35 -11.74 -13.29 28.74
CA GLY A 35 -12.01 -12.52 29.95
C GLY A 35 -13.04 -11.39 29.79
N LEU A 36 -13.40 -11.01 28.56
CA LEU A 36 -14.39 -9.97 28.31
C LEU A 36 -15.81 -10.44 28.64
N THR A 37 -16.59 -9.56 29.25
CA THR A 37 -18.05 -9.71 29.40
C THR A 37 -18.75 -9.70 28.04
N PRO A 38 -20.02 -10.17 27.96
CA PRO A 38 -20.78 -10.10 26.70
C PRO A 38 -20.87 -8.67 26.11
N GLN A 39 -20.99 -7.65 26.96
CA GLN A 39 -21.06 -6.25 26.52
C GLN A 39 -19.71 -5.75 25.98
N GLU A 40 -18.60 -6.07 26.65
CA GLU A 40 -17.26 -5.68 26.20
C GLU A 40 -16.88 -6.37 24.89
N ARG A 41 -17.31 -7.62 24.68
CA ARG A 41 -17.12 -8.32 23.39
C ARG A 41 -17.84 -7.61 22.25
N LEU A 42 -19.09 -7.17 22.47
CA LEU A 42 -19.83 -6.38 21.48
C LEU A 42 -19.13 -5.04 21.20
N TYR A 43 -18.68 -4.35 22.24
CA TYR A 43 -17.92 -3.11 22.10
C TYR A 43 -16.63 -3.30 21.28
N ALA A 44 -15.82 -4.31 21.65
CA ALA A 44 -14.59 -4.66 20.94
C ALA A 44 -14.87 -5.05 19.47
N HIS A 45 -15.96 -5.78 19.21
CA HIS A 45 -16.37 -6.13 17.85
C HIS A 45 -16.65 -4.88 17.00
N TYR A 46 -17.46 -3.95 17.48
CA TYR A 46 -17.82 -2.77 16.70
C TYR A 46 -16.67 -1.78 16.54
N ILE A 47 -15.82 -1.60 17.56
CA ILE A 47 -14.58 -0.84 17.39
C ILE A 47 -13.65 -1.50 16.39
N GLY A 48 -13.44 -2.82 16.49
CA GLY A 48 -12.60 -3.55 15.54
C GLY A 48 -13.08 -3.38 14.10
N ARG A 49 -14.39 -3.48 13.87
CA ARG A 49 -14.98 -3.20 12.55
C ARG A 49 -14.72 -1.76 12.09
N ALA A 50 -14.94 -0.78 12.95
CA ALA A 50 -14.68 0.62 12.63
C ALA A 50 -13.19 0.87 12.29
N SER A 51 -12.27 0.28 13.04
CA SER A 51 -10.82 0.36 12.80
C SER A 51 -10.43 -0.25 11.45
N TRP A 52 -10.94 -1.43 11.10
CA TRP A 52 -10.63 -2.08 9.82
C TRP A 52 -11.26 -1.38 8.60
N GLU A 53 -12.44 -0.78 8.76
CA GLU A 53 -13.00 0.09 7.72
C GLU A 53 -12.17 1.37 7.56
N GLY A 54 -11.74 1.98 8.68
CA GLY A 54 -10.86 3.15 8.67
C GLY A 54 -9.47 2.86 8.08
N ALA A 55 -8.94 1.66 8.26
CA ALA A 55 -7.65 1.25 7.70
C ALA A 55 -7.60 1.33 6.17
N LYS A 56 -8.74 1.23 5.49
CA LYS A 56 -8.80 1.39 4.02
C LYS A 56 -8.42 2.82 3.58
N ILE A 57 -8.54 3.81 4.46
CA ILE A 57 -8.07 5.18 4.19
C ILE A 57 -6.54 5.20 4.08
N CYS A 58 -5.82 4.35 4.82
CA CYS A 58 -4.37 4.25 4.75
C CYS A 58 -3.90 3.86 3.34
N LEU A 59 -4.65 3.04 2.61
CA LEU A 59 -4.35 2.71 1.21
C LEU A 59 -4.29 3.98 0.35
N LEU A 60 -5.25 4.89 0.54
CA LEU A 60 -5.35 6.18 -0.16
C LEU A 60 -4.32 7.21 0.32
N GLN A 61 -3.70 6.97 1.48
CA GLN A 61 -2.64 7.80 2.06
C GLN A 61 -1.23 7.25 1.78
N CYS A 62 -1.11 6.01 1.32
CA CYS A 62 0.16 5.36 1.00
C CYS A 62 0.61 5.73 -0.42
N SER A 63 -0.11 5.28 -1.44
CA SER A 63 0.25 5.48 -2.85
C SER A 63 -1.00 5.49 -3.74
N ALA A 64 -0.86 5.98 -4.98
CA ALA A 64 -1.98 6.06 -5.91
C ALA A 64 -2.47 4.66 -6.34
N GLU A 65 -1.55 3.70 -6.43
CA GLU A 65 -1.80 2.33 -6.87
C GLU A 65 -2.29 1.41 -5.74
N SER A 66 -2.04 1.73 -4.47
CA SER A 66 -2.39 0.89 -3.32
C SER A 66 -3.87 0.45 -3.30
N PRO A 67 -4.88 1.32 -3.55
CA PRO A 67 -6.28 0.88 -3.58
C PRO A 67 -6.58 -0.20 -4.64
N ALA A 68 -5.99 -0.08 -5.83
CA ALA A 68 -6.20 -1.04 -6.90
C ALA A 68 -5.43 -2.36 -6.67
N ILE A 69 -4.23 -2.30 -6.09
CA ILE A 69 -3.50 -3.49 -5.60
C ILE A 69 -4.33 -4.21 -4.54
N PHE A 70 -4.90 -3.48 -3.57
CA PHE A 70 -5.78 -4.06 -2.56
C PHE A 70 -7.00 -4.74 -3.20
N ALA A 71 -7.65 -4.09 -4.17
CA ALA A 71 -8.79 -4.67 -4.87
C ALA A 71 -8.42 -5.97 -5.63
N LEU A 72 -7.27 -6.00 -6.30
CA LEU A 72 -6.75 -7.19 -6.96
C LEU A 72 -6.53 -8.33 -5.95
N LEU A 73 -5.74 -8.08 -4.90
CA LEU A 73 -5.43 -9.10 -3.90
C LEU A 73 -6.68 -9.59 -3.17
N GLN A 74 -7.61 -8.70 -2.83
CA GLN A 74 -8.89 -9.08 -2.22
C GLN A 74 -9.73 -9.95 -3.14
N ARG A 75 -9.83 -9.64 -4.44
CA ARG A 75 -10.54 -10.50 -5.41
C ARG A 75 -9.94 -11.90 -5.47
N LEU A 76 -8.61 -12.00 -5.51
CA LEU A 76 -7.91 -13.29 -5.56
C LEU A 76 -8.17 -14.13 -4.30
N PHE A 77 -7.97 -13.54 -3.12
CA PHE A 77 -8.06 -14.27 -1.86
C PHE A 77 -9.49 -14.42 -1.32
N ALA A 78 -10.46 -13.66 -1.84
CA ALA A 78 -11.88 -13.91 -1.61
C ALA A 78 -12.39 -15.08 -2.45
N ALA A 79 -11.84 -15.29 -3.65
CA ALA A 79 -12.22 -16.40 -4.53
C ALA A 79 -11.65 -17.75 -4.06
N GLN A 80 -10.46 -17.74 -3.42
CA GLN A 80 -9.80 -18.95 -2.96
C GLN A 80 -8.73 -18.68 -1.89
N SER A 81 -8.35 -19.72 -1.14
CA SER A 81 -7.25 -19.62 -0.17
C SER A 81 -5.89 -19.48 -0.86
N ALA A 82 -4.89 -18.99 -0.12
CA ALA A 82 -3.52 -18.92 -0.62
C ALA A 82 -2.96 -20.30 -1.03
N ALA A 83 -3.33 -21.36 -0.32
CA ALA A 83 -2.94 -22.73 -0.67
C ALA A 83 -3.55 -23.17 -2.01
N ALA A 84 -4.85 -22.94 -2.21
CA ALA A 84 -5.53 -23.26 -3.47
C ALA A 84 -4.99 -22.42 -4.66
N LEU A 85 -4.63 -21.15 -4.41
CA LEU A 85 -3.93 -20.33 -5.40
C LEU A 85 -2.56 -20.90 -5.77
N GLY A 86 -1.79 -21.37 -4.78
CA GLY A 86 -0.52 -22.01 -5.03
C GLY A 86 -0.64 -23.30 -5.84
N GLU A 87 -1.64 -24.14 -5.54
CA GLU A 87 -1.91 -25.35 -6.34
C GLU A 87 -2.30 -25.02 -7.80
N ALA A 88 -3.12 -23.99 -8.00
CA ALA A 88 -3.52 -23.56 -9.34
C ALA A 88 -2.33 -22.99 -10.13
N ALA A 89 -1.49 -22.17 -9.50
CA ALA A 89 -0.28 -21.62 -10.11
C ALA A 89 0.75 -22.72 -10.45
N ALA A 90 0.93 -23.71 -9.57
CA ALA A 90 1.80 -24.85 -9.83
C ALA A 90 1.33 -25.68 -11.04
N LYS A 91 0.00 -25.89 -11.19
CA LYS A 91 -0.58 -26.53 -12.39
C LYS A 91 -0.35 -25.72 -13.66
N ALA A 92 -0.21 -24.39 -13.55
CA ALA A 92 0.15 -23.49 -14.64
C ALA A 92 1.68 -23.41 -14.88
N GLY A 93 2.48 -24.19 -14.15
CA GLY A 93 3.94 -24.27 -14.33
C GLY A 93 4.74 -23.18 -13.62
N VAL A 94 4.14 -22.47 -12.66
CA VAL A 94 4.85 -21.47 -11.85
C VAL A 94 5.67 -22.16 -10.76
N ASP A 95 6.90 -21.68 -10.53
CA ASP A 95 7.79 -22.21 -9.50
C ASP A 95 7.25 -21.97 -8.08
N ALA A 96 7.55 -22.90 -7.17
CA ALA A 96 7.07 -22.84 -5.79
C ALA A 96 7.62 -21.63 -5.01
N ASP A 97 8.86 -21.20 -5.27
CA ASP A 97 9.44 -20.03 -4.63
C ASP A 97 8.82 -18.72 -5.15
N ASP A 98 8.42 -18.68 -6.43
CA ASP A 98 7.68 -17.55 -7.00
C ASP A 98 6.27 -17.43 -6.40
N VAL A 99 5.56 -18.56 -6.25
CA VAL A 99 4.26 -18.59 -5.55
C VAL A 99 4.42 -18.12 -4.11
N LYS A 100 5.47 -18.57 -3.41
CA LYS A 100 5.76 -18.14 -2.05
C LYS A 100 6.05 -16.64 -1.99
N ALA A 101 6.84 -16.12 -2.91
CA ALA A 101 7.17 -14.70 -3.00
C ALA A 101 5.94 -13.82 -3.27
N PHE A 102 5.00 -14.29 -4.09
CA PHE A 102 3.71 -13.64 -4.29
C PHE A 102 2.89 -13.57 -2.99
N VAL A 103 2.79 -14.68 -2.26
CA VAL A 103 2.05 -14.73 -0.99
C VAL A 103 2.70 -13.84 0.08
N VAL A 104 4.03 -13.85 0.15
CA VAL A 104 4.79 -12.97 1.05
C VAL A 104 4.57 -11.50 0.71
N TYR A 105 4.56 -11.14 -0.58
CA TYR A 105 4.22 -9.79 -1.03
C TYR A 105 2.81 -9.39 -0.60
N ALA A 106 1.81 -10.24 -0.80
CA ALA A 106 0.44 -9.97 -0.39
C ALA A 106 0.32 -9.76 1.13
N ALA A 107 0.99 -10.61 1.91
CA ALA A 107 1.04 -10.48 3.37
C ALA A 107 1.70 -9.15 3.80
N ALA A 108 2.83 -8.79 3.19
CA ALA A 108 3.52 -7.54 3.45
C ALA A 108 2.70 -6.30 3.05
N PHE A 109 1.97 -6.38 1.94
CA PHE A 109 1.06 -5.33 1.49
C PHE A 109 -0.05 -5.10 2.54
N TYR A 110 -0.69 -6.18 3.00
CA TYR A 110 -1.74 -6.07 4.02
C TYR A 110 -1.20 -5.57 5.36
N SER A 111 -0.02 -6.03 5.79
CA SER A 111 0.57 -5.59 7.06
C SER A 111 0.93 -4.11 7.08
N ASN A 112 1.22 -3.52 5.91
CA ASN A 112 1.57 -2.10 5.77
C ASN A 112 0.40 -1.22 5.28
N CYS A 113 -0.76 -1.81 4.98
CA CYS A 113 -1.89 -1.12 4.35
C CYS A 113 -1.47 -0.34 3.08
N GLY A 114 -0.61 -0.94 2.26
CA GLY A 114 -0.07 -0.34 1.06
C GLY A 114 1.26 -0.97 0.63
N ASN A 115 1.79 -0.54 -0.52
CA ASN A 115 3.02 -1.07 -1.11
C ASN A 115 4.29 -0.32 -0.70
N TYR A 116 4.30 0.34 0.46
CA TYR A 116 5.49 0.97 1.06
C TYR A 116 5.62 0.52 2.52
N ARG A 117 6.85 0.31 2.99
CA ARG A 117 7.11 -0.11 4.37
C ARG A 117 6.73 1.01 5.34
N SER A 118 5.85 0.69 6.29
CA SER A 118 5.53 1.57 7.43
C SER A 118 6.76 1.90 8.29
N PHE A 119 7.76 1.03 8.29
CA PHE A 119 9.07 1.28 8.89
C PHE A 119 10.13 1.41 7.78
N GLY A 120 10.52 2.64 7.48
CA GLY A 120 11.59 2.95 6.53
C GLY A 120 11.13 3.51 5.18
N ASP A 121 9.82 3.65 4.97
CA ASP A 121 9.20 4.38 3.86
C ASP A 121 9.63 3.95 2.45
N SER A 122 10.19 2.75 2.31
CA SER A 122 10.66 2.21 1.02
C SER A 122 9.58 1.37 0.35
N LYS A 123 9.54 1.41 -0.99
CA LYS A 123 8.59 0.61 -1.78
C LYS A 123 8.82 -0.88 -1.56
N ILE A 124 7.72 -1.64 -1.59
CA ILE A 124 7.68 -3.10 -1.52
C ILE A 124 7.27 -3.60 -2.90
N ILE A 125 8.09 -4.48 -3.49
CA ILE A 125 7.78 -5.18 -4.74
C ILE A 125 7.71 -6.70 -4.47
N PRO A 126 7.00 -7.47 -5.33
CA PRO A 126 7.04 -8.93 -5.26
C PRO A 126 8.45 -9.47 -5.46
N GLY A 127 8.75 -10.58 -4.79
CA GLY A 127 10.04 -11.28 -4.97
C GLY A 127 10.08 -12.21 -6.18
N CYS A 128 8.94 -12.45 -6.84
CA CYS A 128 8.85 -13.17 -8.11
C CYS A 128 9.04 -12.22 -9.30
N SER A 129 9.18 -12.78 -10.51
CA SER A 129 9.15 -11.97 -11.73
C SER A 129 7.74 -11.43 -12.02
N GLN A 130 7.63 -10.40 -12.86
CA GLN A 130 6.34 -9.84 -13.27
C GLN A 130 5.54 -10.84 -14.12
N GLU A 131 6.22 -11.67 -14.91
CA GLU A 131 5.62 -12.76 -15.68
C GLU A 131 5.03 -13.83 -14.75
N ALA A 132 5.80 -14.26 -13.74
CA ALA A 132 5.33 -15.22 -12.74
C ALA A 132 4.15 -14.65 -11.94
N PHE A 133 4.22 -13.38 -11.52
CA PHE A 133 3.10 -12.69 -10.86
C PHE A 133 1.84 -12.72 -11.71
N THR A 134 1.96 -12.36 -12.99
CA THR A 134 0.84 -12.36 -13.93
C THR A 134 0.28 -13.77 -14.13
N ALA A 135 1.14 -14.78 -14.27
CA ALA A 135 0.72 -16.18 -14.39
C ALA A 135 -0.05 -16.66 -13.15
N ILE A 136 0.41 -16.32 -11.94
CA ILE A 136 -0.29 -16.63 -10.68
C ILE A 136 -1.68 -15.99 -10.65
N VAL A 137 -1.77 -14.69 -10.98
CA VAL A 137 -3.06 -13.98 -11.02
C VAL A 137 -4.01 -14.62 -12.03
N LYS A 138 -3.54 -14.97 -13.22
CA LYS A 138 -4.35 -15.58 -14.28
C LYS A 138 -4.72 -17.03 -14.02
N ALA A 139 -3.98 -17.74 -13.17
CA ALA A 139 -4.33 -19.09 -12.71
C ALA A 139 -5.44 -19.11 -11.65
N SER A 140 -5.82 -17.95 -11.09
CA SER A 140 -6.77 -17.88 -9.98
C SER A 140 -8.23 -18.20 -10.37
N ALA A 141 -9.01 -18.70 -9.41
CA ALA A 141 -10.47 -18.80 -9.57
C ALA A 141 -11.14 -17.45 -9.84
N ALA A 142 -10.58 -16.34 -9.35
CA ALA A 142 -11.09 -15.00 -9.64
C ALA A 142 -10.97 -14.67 -11.13
N TYR A 143 -9.85 -15.02 -11.77
CA TYR A 143 -9.67 -14.84 -13.21
C TYR A 143 -10.58 -15.75 -14.01
N ALA A 144 -10.77 -17.01 -13.58
CA ALA A 144 -11.72 -17.92 -14.21
C ALA A 144 -13.18 -17.41 -14.13
N ALA A 145 -13.53 -16.71 -13.06
CA ALA A 145 -14.88 -16.15 -12.86
C ALA A 145 -15.11 -14.84 -13.61
N ASP A 146 -14.12 -13.95 -13.67
CA ASP A 146 -14.23 -12.61 -14.28
C ASP A 146 -12.87 -12.12 -14.78
N ALA A 147 -12.41 -12.70 -15.89
CA ALA A 147 -11.12 -12.37 -16.50
C ALA A 147 -11.02 -10.88 -16.85
N ALA A 148 -12.10 -10.27 -17.36
CA ALA A 148 -12.10 -8.87 -17.78
C ALA A 148 -11.83 -7.91 -16.62
N ALA A 149 -12.46 -8.12 -15.47
CA ALA A 149 -12.21 -7.27 -14.30
C ALA A 149 -10.81 -7.49 -13.69
N VAL A 150 -10.30 -8.73 -13.72
CA VAL A 150 -8.93 -9.02 -13.24
C VAL A 150 -7.88 -8.43 -14.18
N ASP A 151 -8.07 -8.55 -15.50
CA ASP A 151 -7.20 -7.93 -16.50
C ASP A 151 -7.21 -6.41 -16.40
N ALA A 152 -8.37 -5.78 -16.14
CA ALA A 152 -8.45 -4.34 -15.92
C ALA A 152 -7.60 -3.90 -14.71
N LEU A 153 -7.70 -4.61 -13.58
CA LEU A 153 -6.86 -4.33 -12.41
C LEU A 153 -5.38 -4.58 -12.69
N LEU A 154 -5.03 -5.67 -13.37
CA LEU A 154 -3.65 -5.94 -13.77
C LEU A 154 -3.11 -4.85 -14.71
N ALA A 155 -3.92 -4.31 -15.62
CA ALA A 155 -3.50 -3.22 -16.49
C ALA A 155 -3.25 -1.92 -15.69
N ASP A 156 -4.06 -1.66 -14.66
CA ASP A 156 -3.92 -0.46 -13.83
C ASP A 156 -2.67 -0.49 -12.95
N VAL A 157 -2.28 -1.67 -12.41
CA VAL A 157 -1.22 -1.75 -11.39
C VAL A 157 -0.04 -2.66 -11.74
N GLY A 158 -0.13 -3.48 -12.79
CA GLY A 158 0.86 -4.53 -13.09
C GLY A 158 2.28 -3.98 -13.20
N ASP A 159 2.48 -2.95 -14.01
CA ASP A 159 3.78 -2.30 -14.15
C ASP A 159 4.16 -1.50 -12.90
N LEU A 160 3.19 -0.78 -12.31
CA LEU A 160 3.41 0.05 -11.13
C LEU A 160 3.84 -0.75 -9.90
N ILE A 161 3.41 -2.01 -9.75
CA ILE A 161 3.83 -2.89 -8.66
C ILE A 161 5.35 -3.10 -8.68
N PHE A 162 5.95 -3.24 -9.86
CA PHE A 162 7.38 -3.55 -10.03
C PHE A 162 8.25 -2.34 -10.32
N ASP A 163 7.66 -1.17 -10.59
CA ASP A 163 8.41 0.04 -10.95
C ASP A 163 9.27 0.57 -9.78
N LEU A 164 10.59 0.49 -9.94
CA LEU A 164 11.61 1.04 -9.04
C LEU A 164 12.35 2.23 -9.67
N SER A 165 11.67 3.03 -10.49
CA SER A 165 12.13 4.36 -10.90
C SER A 165 12.53 5.18 -9.65
N PRO A 166 13.61 5.98 -9.69
CA PRO A 166 14.18 6.62 -8.50
C PRO A 166 13.17 7.30 -7.57
N ARG A 167 12.19 8.00 -8.15
CA ARG A 167 11.13 8.69 -7.41
C ARG A 167 10.16 7.75 -6.68
N LEU A 168 9.94 6.54 -7.18
CA LEU A 168 9.01 5.58 -6.58
C LEU A 168 9.66 4.70 -5.50
N ARG A 169 10.98 4.81 -5.28
CA ARG A 169 11.67 3.93 -4.33
C ARG A 169 11.31 4.22 -2.87
N GLY A 170 10.81 5.41 -2.58
CA GLY A 170 10.38 5.75 -1.23
C GLY A 170 9.38 6.89 -1.17
N LEU A 171 8.80 7.06 0.01
CA LEU A 171 7.90 8.16 0.30
C LEU A 171 8.69 9.45 0.51
N GLY A 172 8.16 10.56 0.00
CA GLY A 172 8.82 11.85 0.09
C GLY A 172 8.03 12.97 -0.59
N LEU A 173 8.25 14.20 -0.09
CA LEU A 173 7.68 15.42 -0.67
C LEU A 173 8.63 16.03 -1.70
N GLY A 174 8.09 16.39 -2.85
CA GLY A 174 8.82 17.04 -3.94
C GLY A 174 9.05 16.11 -5.13
N ALA A 175 9.41 16.70 -6.27
CA ALA A 175 9.57 15.97 -7.53
C ALA A 175 10.75 14.98 -7.51
N ASP A 176 11.75 15.21 -6.65
CA ASP A 176 13.03 14.50 -6.61
C ASP A 176 13.21 13.61 -5.37
N LYS A 177 12.34 13.71 -4.35
CA LYS A 177 12.54 13.03 -3.05
C LYS A 177 11.69 11.79 -2.84
N GLY A 178 10.63 11.59 -3.61
CA GLY A 178 9.75 10.44 -3.43
C GLY A 178 8.34 10.64 -3.98
N VAL A 179 7.44 9.80 -3.50
CA VAL A 179 5.99 9.97 -3.69
C VAL A 179 5.28 10.25 -2.37
N SER A 180 4.14 10.92 -2.44
CA SER A 180 3.26 11.11 -1.30
C SER A 180 1.83 11.14 -1.82
N ALA A 181 0.90 10.52 -1.08
CA ALA A 181 -0.53 10.66 -1.32
C ALA A 181 -1.21 11.68 -0.38
N TYR A 182 -0.41 12.39 0.44
CA TYR A 182 -0.86 13.57 1.22
C TYR A 182 -0.84 14.85 0.39
N TYR A 183 0.00 14.88 -0.64
CA TYR A 183 0.24 16.02 -1.51
C TYR A 183 0.04 15.63 -2.98
N SER A 184 -0.51 16.50 -3.82
CA SER A 184 -0.41 16.28 -5.27
C SER A 184 1.05 16.37 -5.72
N SER A 185 1.39 15.72 -6.84
CA SER A 185 2.78 15.51 -7.30
C SER A 185 3.57 16.79 -7.58
N ASN A 186 2.89 17.91 -7.77
CA ASN A 186 3.43 19.24 -8.07
C ASN A 186 3.58 20.14 -6.82
N VAL A 187 3.25 19.67 -5.61
CA VAL A 187 3.45 20.42 -4.37
C VAL A 187 4.91 20.34 -3.95
N THR A 188 5.51 21.49 -3.66
CA THR A 188 6.87 21.60 -3.10
C THR A 188 6.89 21.76 -1.58
N LEU A 189 8.08 21.77 -0.98
CA LEU A 189 8.23 22.08 0.45
C LEU A 189 7.80 23.52 0.76
N GLU A 190 8.10 24.46 -0.14
CA GLU A 190 7.72 25.87 0.00
C GLU A 190 6.20 26.03 -0.05
N ASP A 191 5.53 25.31 -0.96
CA ASP A 191 4.06 25.25 -1.04
C ASP A 191 3.46 24.72 0.28
N ALA A 192 3.97 23.59 0.78
CA ALA A 192 3.50 23.00 2.03
C ALA A 192 3.69 23.94 3.23
N GLN A 193 4.83 24.63 3.32
CA GLN A 193 5.09 25.62 4.36
C GLN A 193 4.20 26.85 4.25
N LEU A 194 3.88 27.30 3.02
CA LEU A 194 2.95 28.40 2.79
C LEU A 194 1.55 28.05 3.30
N VAL A 195 1.04 26.87 2.94
CA VAL A 195 -0.27 26.41 3.37
C VAL A 195 -0.30 26.15 4.88
N GLN A 196 0.77 25.62 5.47
CA GLN A 196 0.86 25.44 6.92
C GLN A 196 0.67 26.77 7.67
N ARG A 197 1.35 27.85 7.25
CA ARG A 197 1.16 29.18 7.85
C ARG A 197 -0.27 29.70 7.70
N PHE A 198 -0.90 29.44 6.55
CA PHE A 198 -2.31 29.79 6.32
C PHE A 198 -3.24 29.06 7.30
N MET A 199 -2.98 27.77 7.56
CA MET A 199 -3.74 26.92 8.46
C MET A 199 -3.57 27.37 9.91
N ASP A 200 -2.33 27.63 10.34
CA ASP A 200 -2.01 28.11 11.69
C ASP A 200 -2.75 29.42 11.99
N GLY A 201 -2.73 30.37 11.05
CA GLY A 201 -3.44 31.64 11.17
C GLY A 201 -4.98 31.53 11.18
N ARG A 202 -5.53 30.37 10.83
CA ARG A 202 -6.97 30.06 10.86
C ARG A 202 -7.33 29.05 11.96
N HIS A 203 -6.37 28.65 12.78
CA HIS A 203 -6.52 27.59 13.78
C HIS A 203 -7.04 26.27 13.18
N LEU A 204 -6.62 25.95 11.96
CA LEU A 204 -6.96 24.71 11.26
C LEU A 204 -5.88 23.66 11.52
N SER A 205 -6.29 22.48 11.97
CA SER A 205 -5.38 21.35 12.16
C SER A 205 -5.00 20.69 10.85
N ALA A 206 -3.73 20.29 10.72
CA ALA A 206 -3.24 19.51 9.57
C ALA A 206 -3.57 18.01 9.64
N TYR A 207 -3.91 17.49 10.82
CA TYR A 207 -4.02 16.04 11.06
C TYR A 207 -5.02 15.30 10.16
N ASN A 208 -6.12 15.95 9.80
CA ASN A 208 -7.15 15.38 8.94
C ASN A 208 -7.21 16.05 7.57
N THR A 209 -6.09 16.59 7.06
CA THR A 209 -6.05 17.30 5.78
C THR A 209 -5.11 16.69 4.76
N ARG A 210 -5.39 16.94 3.48
CA ARG A 210 -4.48 16.73 2.35
C ARG A 210 -4.43 17.98 1.48
N LEU A 211 -3.32 18.18 0.78
CA LEU A 211 -3.07 19.38 -0.02
C LEU A 211 -2.93 19.03 -1.50
N PHE A 212 -3.74 19.66 -2.33
CA PHE A 212 -3.67 19.54 -3.78
C PHE A 212 -3.36 20.92 -4.39
N LYS A 213 -2.58 20.92 -5.46
CA LYS A 213 -2.24 22.10 -6.25
C LYS A 213 -2.69 21.87 -7.68
N ASP A 214 -3.54 22.73 -8.21
CA ASP A 214 -3.99 22.63 -9.60
C ASP A 214 -2.95 23.19 -10.60
N ALA A 215 -3.29 23.19 -11.89
CA ALA A 215 -2.40 23.67 -12.95
C ALA A 215 -2.21 25.19 -12.96
N ASP A 216 -3.18 25.94 -12.42
CA ASP A 216 -3.13 27.40 -12.31
C ASP A 216 -2.35 27.85 -11.05
N GLY A 217 -1.97 26.89 -10.19
CA GLY A 217 -1.23 27.13 -8.96
C GLY A 217 -2.11 27.41 -7.75
N ASN A 218 -3.43 27.18 -7.84
CA ASN A 218 -4.32 27.29 -6.68
C ASN A 218 -4.18 26.07 -5.77
N PHE A 219 -4.34 26.30 -4.47
CA PHE A 219 -4.28 25.26 -3.45
C PHE A 219 -5.69 24.85 -3.00
N GLU A 220 -5.95 23.54 -3.02
CA GLU A 220 -7.12 22.91 -2.39
C GLU A 220 -6.68 22.16 -1.13
N LEU A 221 -7.14 22.61 0.04
CA LEU A 221 -6.98 21.90 1.30
C LEU A 221 -8.22 21.04 1.57
N ARG A 222 -8.08 19.72 1.47
CA ARG A 222 -9.21 18.78 1.62
C ARG A 222 -9.21 18.16 3.01
N GLN A 223 -10.31 18.35 3.75
CA GLN A 223 -10.51 17.74 5.07
C GLN A 223 -11.16 16.35 4.95
N GLY A 224 -10.68 15.40 5.76
CA GLY A 224 -11.31 14.10 5.94
C GLY A 224 -12.55 14.22 6.81
N GLY A 225 -13.72 13.90 6.24
CA GLY A 225 -15.00 13.88 6.94
C GLY A 225 -16.03 13.03 6.19
N ALA A 226 -16.97 12.44 6.93
CA ALA A 226 -18.01 11.58 6.34
C ALA A 226 -19.09 12.36 5.57
N ARG A 227 -19.28 13.65 5.90
CA ARG A 227 -20.17 14.54 5.17
C ARG A 227 -19.34 15.32 4.16
N GLY A 228 -19.78 15.36 2.90
CA GLY A 228 -19.20 16.27 1.91
C GLY A 228 -19.44 17.73 2.32
N GLY A 229 -18.52 18.62 1.94
CA GLY A 229 -18.75 20.05 2.06
C GLY A 229 -19.94 20.43 1.18
N GLY A 230 -21.03 20.87 1.80
CA GLY A 230 -22.09 21.57 1.07
C GLY A 230 -21.55 22.90 0.63
N GLY A 231 -21.16 22.98 -0.65
CA GLY A 231 -21.08 24.21 -1.42
C GLY A 231 -22.33 24.33 -2.28
#